data_AF-A0A6A5S7Q2-F1
#
_entry.id   AF-A0A6A5S7Q2-F1
#
_cell.length_a   1.000
_cell.length_b   1.000
_cell.length_c   1.000
_cell.angle_alpha   90.00
_cell.angle_beta   90.00
_cell.angle_gamma   90.00
#
_symmetry.space_group_name_H-M   'P 1'
#
loop_
_entity.id
_entity.type
_entity.pdbx_description
1 polymer ?
#
loop_
_entity_poly.entity_id
_entity_poly.type
_entity_poly.pdbx_seq_one_letter_code
_entity_poly.pdbx_strand_id
1 'polypeptide(L)'
;MLEETNPVIDPTSDLSEQPALNEQDWAYLQAFHERMEKEHMEQCTRCNKKWYNLALNQDHVCYVCVKADKDLDTDTPFQFSANNEMDPGPVPTQLTGEYALTQVEEMLIARVHCFMEVRQVRGSQFRYRGHVVNFLNNTGKVYDRLPLLPSDLDIIIIRPAGYKRDPKMRKQFRKDFRVRKHVVRRWLEHLKQHHEGYRTIDVAWDNLDALPDDAFVDNELIIHEIADE
;
A
#
# COMPACT_ATOMS: atom_id res chain seq x y z
N MET A 1 -30.56 1.84 26.35
CA MET A 1 -30.80 3.28 26.13
C MET A 1 -30.79 3.95 27.48
N LEU A 2 -29.65 4.49 27.88
CA LEU A 2 -29.56 5.56 28.86
C LEU A 2 -28.89 6.71 28.10
N GLU A 3 -29.68 7.70 27.71
CA GLU A 3 -29.16 8.97 27.16
C GLU A 3 -28.65 9.79 28.35
N GLU A 4 -27.41 9.56 28.75
CA GLU A 4 -26.71 10.50 29.62
C GLU A 4 -26.25 11.67 28.75
N THR A 5 -26.98 12.77 28.83
CA THR A 5 -26.62 14.02 28.18
C THR A 5 -25.35 14.55 28.81
N ASN A 6 -24.26 14.64 28.03
CA ASN A 6 -23.01 15.27 28.48
C ASN A 6 -23.33 16.67 29.04
N PRO A 7 -22.73 17.06 30.19
CA PRO A 7 -22.98 18.37 30.78
C PRO A 7 -22.57 19.48 29.80
N VAL A 8 -23.43 20.49 29.67
CA VAL A 8 -23.16 21.66 28.82
C VAL A 8 -22.06 22.49 29.47
N ILE A 9 -20.93 22.62 28.79
CA ILE A 9 -19.80 23.43 29.27
C ILE A 9 -20.11 24.91 29.00
N ASP A 10 -20.18 25.72 30.05
CA ASP A 10 -20.28 27.18 29.94
C ASP A 10 -18.89 27.77 29.64
N PRO A 11 -18.66 28.37 28.45
CA PRO A 11 -17.37 28.90 28.05
C PRO A 11 -16.91 30.12 28.88
N THR A 12 -17.74 30.64 29.80
CA THR A 12 -17.41 31.73 30.70
C THR A 12 -17.03 31.28 32.12
N SER A 13 -17.13 29.97 32.41
CA SER A 13 -16.78 29.42 33.72
C SER A 13 -15.26 29.30 33.92
N ASP A 14 -14.77 29.74 35.09
CA ASP A 14 -13.38 29.54 35.49
C ASP A 14 -13.18 28.10 35.95
N LEU A 15 -12.74 27.25 35.03
CA LEU A 15 -12.52 25.82 35.25
C LEU A 15 -11.10 25.51 35.78
N SER A 16 -10.31 26.53 36.13
CA SER A 16 -8.90 26.36 36.50
C SER A 16 -8.68 25.51 37.77
N GLU A 17 -9.67 25.44 38.66
CA GLU A 17 -9.60 24.65 39.90
C GLU A 17 -10.28 23.27 39.82
N GLN A 18 -10.94 22.94 38.70
CA GLN A 18 -11.58 21.63 38.52
C GLN A 18 -10.64 20.65 37.80
N PRO A 19 -10.60 19.37 38.21
CA PRO A 19 -9.84 18.37 37.47
C PRO A 19 -10.39 18.26 36.04
N ALA A 20 -9.48 18.20 35.06
CA ALA A 20 -9.84 18.16 33.64
C ALA A 20 -10.69 16.94 33.23
N LEU A 21 -10.72 15.90 34.05
CA LEU A 21 -11.53 14.70 33.89
C LEU A 21 -12.32 14.46 35.18
N ASN A 22 -13.63 14.24 35.05
CA ASN A 22 -14.44 13.81 36.18
C ASN A 22 -14.28 12.28 36.41
N GLU A 23 -14.86 11.75 37.49
CA GLU A 23 -14.75 10.33 37.85
C GLU A 23 -15.31 9.40 36.76
N GLN A 24 -16.38 9.81 36.06
CA GLN A 24 -16.95 9.07 34.94
C GLN A 24 -16.01 9.04 33.74
N ASP A 25 -15.36 10.16 33.42
CA ASP A 25 -14.36 10.24 32.35
C ASP A 25 -13.15 9.36 32.68
N TRP A 26 -12.73 9.31 33.94
CA TRP A 26 -11.68 8.39 34.41
C TRP A 26 -12.09 6.92 34.25
N ALA A 27 -13.35 6.58 34.56
CA ALA A 27 -13.86 5.23 34.35
C ALA A 27 -13.87 4.85 32.86
N TYR A 28 -14.27 5.76 31.97
CA TYR A 28 -14.20 5.54 30.52
C TYR A 28 -12.77 5.36 30.04
N LEU A 29 -11.83 6.16 30.55
CA LEU A 29 -10.42 6.09 30.19
C LEU A 29 -9.82 4.75 30.63
N GLN A 30 -10.09 4.30 31.85
CA GLN A 30 -9.67 2.99 32.35
C GLN A 30 -10.26 1.85 31.51
N ALA A 31 -11.57 1.87 31.25
CA ALA A 31 -12.23 0.86 30.42
C ALA A 31 -11.66 0.82 28.99
N PHE A 32 -11.35 1.98 28.42
CA PHE A 32 -10.68 2.09 27.13
C PHE A 32 -9.29 1.45 27.15
N HIS A 33 -8.46 1.77 28.14
CA HIS A 33 -7.12 1.19 28.27
C HIS A 33 -7.17 -0.33 28.46
N GLU A 34 -8.05 -0.83 29.33
CA GLU A 34 -8.24 -2.27 29.52
C GLU A 34 -8.71 -2.99 28.24
N ARG A 35 -9.55 -2.33 27.43
CA ARG A 35 -9.99 -2.86 26.13
C ARG A 35 -8.83 -2.91 25.15
N MET A 36 -8.06 -1.82 25.06
CA MET A 36 -6.91 -1.70 24.16
C MET A 36 -5.79 -2.68 24.52
N GLU A 37 -5.55 -2.96 25.80
CA GLU A 37 -4.57 -3.96 26.24
C GLU A 37 -4.95 -5.39 25.84
N LYS A 38 -6.24 -5.69 25.72
CA LYS A 38 -6.74 -7.00 25.27
C LYS A 38 -6.66 -7.17 23.76
N GLU A 39 -6.66 -6.08 22.99
CA GLU A 39 -6.52 -6.10 21.55
C GLU A 39 -5.08 -6.42 21.15
N HIS A 40 -4.87 -7.57 20.51
CA HIS A 40 -3.58 -7.97 19.97
C HIS A 40 -3.75 -8.45 18.54
N MET A 41 -2.69 -8.31 17.74
CA MET A 41 -2.68 -8.86 16.40
C MET A 41 -2.61 -10.38 16.47
N GLU A 42 -3.60 -11.02 15.89
CA GLU A 42 -3.65 -12.46 15.65
C GLU A 42 -2.92 -12.79 14.35
N GLN A 43 -2.38 -14.00 14.22
CA GLN A 43 -1.74 -14.48 12.99
C GLN A 43 -2.30 -15.84 12.60
N CYS A 44 -2.79 -15.96 11.37
CA CYS A 44 -3.24 -17.23 10.82
C CYS A 44 -2.04 -18.09 10.43
N THR A 45 -2.02 -19.36 10.82
CA THR A 45 -0.94 -20.31 10.49
C THR A 45 -0.98 -20.82 9.04
N ARG A 46 -2.13 -20.72 8.36
CA ARG A 46 -2.26 -21.14 6.95
C ARG A 46 -1.86 -20.03 5.98
N CYS A 47 -2.55 -18.90 6.05
CA CYS A 47 -2.37 -17.80 5.09
C CYS A 47 -1.39 -16.72 5.55
N ASN A 48 -0.77 -16.88 6.73
CA ASN A 48 0.17 -15.92 7.33
C ASN A 48 -0.36 -14.49 7.53
N LYS A 49 -1.67 -14.24 7.30
CA LYS A 49 -2.31 -12.95 7.57
C LYS A 49 -2.20 -12.62 9.05
N LYS A 50 -1.69 -11.42 9.35
CA LYS A 50 -1.62 -10.86 10.69
C LYS A 50 -2.54 -9.64 10.82
N TRP A 51 -3.57 -9.74 11.66
CA TRP A 51 -4.54 -8.67 11.85
C TRP A 51 -5.30 -8.85 13.17
N TYR A 52 -6.10 -7.85 13.56
CA TYR A 52 -7.02 -7.97 14.70
C TYR A 52 -8.27 -8.78 14.32
N ASN A 53 -8.84 -9.50 15.29
CA ASN A 53 -10.13 -10.18 15.17
C ASN A 53 -10.21 -11.10 13.93
N LEU A 54 -9.18 -11.94 13.70
CA LEU A 54 -9.18 -12.93 12.62
C LEU A 54 -10.09 -14.13 12.92
N ALA A 55 -10.62 -14.21 14.15
CA ALA A 55 -11.48 -15.29 14.62
C ALA A 55 -10.79 -16.65 14.41
N LEU A 56 -9.58 -16.78 14.95
CA LEU A 56 -8.79 -18.00 14.87
C LEU A 56 -9.51 -19.17 15.57
N ASN A 57 -9.46 -20.35 14.95
CA ASN A 57 -9.87 -21.60 15.60
C ASN A 57 -8.76 -22.13 16.53
N GLN A 58 -8.96 -23.32 17.11
CA GLN A 58 -7.98 -23.98 18.00
C GLN A 58 -6.64 -24.28 17.31
N ASP A 59 -6.63 -24.45 15.99
CA ASP A 59 -5.43 -24.68 15.18
C ASP A 59 -4.76 -23.37 14.70
N HIS A 60 -5.20 -22.22 15.21
CA HIS A 60 -4.77 -20.89 14.80
C HIS A 60 -5.04 -20.57 13.32
N VAL A 61 -6.15 -21.07 12.77
CA VAL A 61 -6.60 -20.83 11.40
C VAL A 61 -7.74 -19.82 11.40
N CYS A 62 -7.64 -18.78 10.56
CA CYS A 62 -8.68 -17.75 10.48
C CYS A 62 -9.95 -18.24 9.79
N TYR A 63 -11.07 -17.61 10.13
CA TYR A 63 -12.39 -17.92 9.57
C TYR A 63 -12.42 -17.94 8.03
N VAL A 64 -11.67 -17.04 7.37
CA VAL A 64 -11.61 -16.97 5.90
C VAL A 64 -11.01 -18.23 5.30
N CYS A 65 -9.91 -18.76 5.86
CA CYS A 65 -9.29 -20.00 5.37
C CYS A 65 -10.19 -21.20 5.65
N VAL A 66 -10.78 -21.29 6.84
CA VAL A 66 -11.73 -22.38 7.16
C VAL A 66 -12.90 -22.40 6.20
N LYS A 67 -13.43 -21.23 5.83
CA LYS A 67 -14.54 -21.11 4.88
C LYS A 67 -14.12 -21.45 3.45
N ALA A 68 -12.94 -20.98 3.03
CA ALA A 68 -12.38 -21.24 1.70
C ALA A 68 -12.18 -22.74 1.45
N ASP A 69 -11.62 -23.45 2.44
CA ASP A 69 -11.20 -24.83 2.32
C ASP A 69 -12.21 -25.83 2.92
N LYS A 70 -13.47 -25.42 3.14
CA LYS A 70 -14.47 -26.22 3.86
C LYS A 70 -14.73 -27.57 3.18
N ASP A 71 -14.79 -27.55 1.85
CA ASP A 71 -15.12 -28.71 1.00
C ASP A 71 -13.89 -29.14 0.17
N LEU A 72 -12.68 -28.86 0.67
CA LEU A 72 -11.42 -29.15 -0.01
C LEU A 72 -11.09 -30.65 0.09
N ASP A 73 -10.79 -31.28 -1.04
CA ASP A 73 -10.32 -32.66 -1.08
C ASP A 73 -8.95 -32.81 -0.40
N THR A 74 -8.68 -33.98 0.18
CA THR A 74 -7.47 -34.24 0.99
C THR A 74 -6.15 -34.04 0.21
N ASP A 75 -6.18 -34.27 -1.10
CA ASP A 75 -5.00 -34.12 -1.98
C ASP A 75 -4.85 -32.71 -2.57
N THR A 76 -5.81 -31.80 -2.33
CA THR A 76 -5.76 -30.44 -2.87
C THR A 76 -5.07 -29.50 -1.88
N PRO A 77 -4.12 -28.65 -2.31
CA PRO A 77 -3.52 -27.67 -1.42
C PRO A 77 -4.54 -26.62 -0.97
N PHE A 78 -4.37 -26.09 0.25
CA PHE A 78 -5.21 -25.01 0.78
C PHE A 78 -5.14 -23.76 -0.11
N GLN A 79 -6.26 -23.04 -0.23
CA GLN A 79 -6.40 -21.89 -1.14
C GLN A 79 -5.41 -20.74 -0.84
N PHE A 80 -4.99 -20.58 0.41
CA PHE A 80 -4.04 -19.54 0.80
C PHE A 80 -2.87 -20.17 1.57
N SER A 81 -1.98 -20.86 0.85
CA SER A 81 -0.84 -21.56 1.43
C SER A 81 0.42 -21.46 0.58
N ALA A 82 1.55 -21.87 1.14
CA ALA A 82 2.78 -22.02 0.37
C ALA A 82 2.65 -23.10 -0.71
N ASN A 83 1.87 -24.15 -0.47
CA ASN A 83 1.69 -25.28 -1.39
C ASN A 83 0.99 -24.91 -2.70
N ASN A 84 0.27 -23.78 -2.74
CA ASN A 84 -0.34 -23.25 -3.95
C ASN A 84 0.24 -21.88 -4.37
N GLU A 85 1.46 -21.57 -3.93
CA GLU A 85 2.21 -20.35 -4.30
C GLU A 85 1.49 -19.04 -3.94
N MET A 86 0.53 -19.08 -3.01
CA MET A 86 -0.19 -17.89 -2.51
C MET A 86 0.45 -17.28 -1.27
N ASP A 87 1.52 -17.88 -0.76
CA ASP A 87 2.40 -17.27 0.24
C ASP A 87 3.68 -16.76 -0.44
N PRO A 88 3.85 -15.43 -0.61
CA PRO A 88 5.06 -14.86 -1.21
C PRO A 88 6.29 -15.02 -0.32
N GLY A 89 6.13 -15.48 0.93
CA GLY A 89 7.20 -15.60 1.90
C GLY A 89 7.72 -14.25 2.41
N PRO A 90 8.73 -14.26 3.29
CA PRO A 90 9.37 -13.04 3.75
C PRO A 90 10.18 -12.39 2.64
N VAL A 91 10.10 -11.06 2.52
CA VAL A 91 10.99 -10.31 1.63
C VAL A 91 12.44 -10.48 2.12
N PRO A 92 13.37 -10.93 1.26
CA PRO A 92 14.78 -11.09 1.63
C PRO A 92 15.37 -9.81 2.20
N THR A 93 16.12 -9.91 3.30
CA THR A 93 16.69 -8.73 3.99
C THR A 93 17.56 -7.88 3.07
N GLN A 94 18.21 -8.49 2.08
CA GLN A 94 18.99 -7.82 1.04
C GLN A 94 18.18 -6.85 0.14
N LEU A 95 16.85 -6.97 0.14
CA LEU A 95 15.93 -6.16 -0.67
C LEU A 95 15.06 -5.20 0.17
N THR A 96 15.35 -5.10 1.47
CA THR A 96 14.64 -4.21 2.40
C THR A 96 15.42 -2.90 2.63
N GLY A 97 14.79 -1.93 3.30
CA GLY A 97 15.44 -0.67 3.66
C GLY A 97 15.79 0.18 2.43
N GLU A 98 17.09 0.37 2.17
CA GLU A 98 17.58 1.13 1.02
C GLU A 98 17.13 0.55 -0.32
N TYR A 99 16.96 -0.77 -0.40
CA TYR A 99 16.54 -1.47 -1.61
C TYR A 99 15.03 -1.67 -1.72
N ALA A 100 14.23 -1.11 -0.81
CA ALA A 100 12.78 -1.11 -0.97
C ALA A 100 12.41 -0.30 -2.22
N LEU A 101 11.65 -0.91 -3.14
CA LEU A 101 11.19 -0.26 -4.36
C LEU A 101 10.25 0.90 -4.02
N THR A 102 10.41 2.02 -4.73
CA THR A 102 9.31 2.99 -4.87
C THR A 102 8.24 2.39 -5.79
N GLN A 103 7.04 2.98 -5.80
CA GLN A 103 6.02 2.53 -6.73
C GLN A 103 6.53 2.56 -8.18
N VAL A 104 7.14 3.67 -8.59
CA VAL A 104 7.59 3.80 -9.98
C VAL A 104 8.67 2.77 -10.28
N GLU A 105 9.61 2.52 -9.37
CA GLU A 105 10.62 1.46 -9.56
C GLU A 105 9.98 0.08 -9.72
N GLU A 106 8.94 -0.24 -8.94
CA GLU A 106 8.16 -1.48 -9.09
C GLU A 106 7.48 -1.55 -10.46
N MET A 107 6.87 -0.46 -10.92
CA MET A 107 6.25 -0.39 -12.24
C MET A 107 7.25 -0.54 -13.38
N LEU A 108 8.47 0.00 -13.26
CA LEU A 108 9.51 -0.17 -14.29
C LEU A 108 9.90 -1.64 -14.50
N ILE A 109 9.72 -2.49 -13.48
CA ILE A 109 10.09 -3.91 -13.51
C ILE A 109 8.87 -4.84 -13.44
N ALA A 110 7.65 -4.31 -13.49
CA ALA A 110 6.44 -5.13 -13.48
C ALA A 110 6.26 -5.80 -14.85
N ARG A 111 6.05 -7.12 -14.87
CA ARG A 111 5.73 -7.81 -16.12
C ARG A 111 4.32 -7.52 -16.61
N VAL A 112 3.38 -7.27 -15.69
CA VAL A 112 1.96 -7.11 -16.01
C VAL A 112 1.47 -5.78 -15.46
N HIS A 113 0.91 -4.95 -16.34
CA HIS A 113 0.34 -3.66 -15.97
C HIS A 113 -1.17 -3.65 -16.12
N CYS A 114 -1.86 -3.09 -15.12
CA CYS A 114 -3.26 -2.69 -15.25
C CYS A 114 -3.35 -1.36 -16.01
N PHE A 115 -4.33 -1.25 -16.91
CA PHE A 115 -4.43 -0.23 -17.96
C PHE A 115 -4.28 1.24 -17.52
N MET A 116 -4.73 1.62 -16.32
CA MET A 116 -4.57 2.99 -15.81
C MET A 116 -4.50 3.00 -14.28
N GLU A 117 -3.45 3.61 -13.73
CA GLU A 117 -3.40 3.98 -12.31
C GLU A 117 -3.61 5.49 -12.16
N VAL A 118 -4.78 5.89 -11.63
CA VAL A 118 -5.07 7.31 -11.35
C VAL A 118 -4.64 7.64 -9.93
N ARG A 119 -3.55 8.41 -9.80
CA ARG A 119 -3.06 8.92 -8.50
C ARG A 119 -3.49 10.35 -8.30
N GLN A 120 -4.39 10.59 -7.36
CA GLN A 120 -4.69 11.94 -6.89
C GLN A 120 -3.88 12.27 -5.63
N VAL A 121 -3.05 13.31 -5.73
CA VAL A 121 -2.29 13.81 -4.58
C VAL A 121 -3.15 14.77 -3.76
N ARG A 122 -3.23 14.53 -2.45
CA ARG A 122 -4.12 15.23 -1.52
C ARG A 122 -3.75 16.71 -1.40
N GLY A 123 -4.70 17.58 -1.78
CA GLY A 123 -4.61 19.03 -1.63
C GLY A 123 -5.68 19.65 -0.72
N SER A 124 -6.99 19.40 -0.93
CA SER A 124 -8.03 20.06 -0.12
C SER A 124 -9.49 19.59 -0.36
N GLN A 125 -9.88 18.31 -0.15
CA GLN A 125 -11.26 17.93 0.25
C GLN A 125 -11.49 16.41 0.43
N PHE A 126 -12.34 16.05 1.40
CA PHE A 126 -12.87 14.70 1.67
C PHE A 126 -14.26 14.52 1.03
N ARG A 127 -14.35 14.36 -0.29
CA ARG A 127 -15.56 13.81 -0.94
C ARG A 127 -15.27 13.50 -2.40
N TYR A 128 -15.38 12.24 -2.78
CA TYR A 128 -15.66 11.87 -4.16
C TYR A 128 -16.93 11.03 -4.19
N ARG A 129 -17.94 11.52 -4.89
CA ARG A 129 -18.97 10.70 -5.51
C ARG A 129 -18.59 10.67 -6.99
N GLY A 130 -17.85 9.66 -7.40
CA GLY A 130 -17.41 9.46 -8.78
C GLY A 130 -17.66 8.01 -9.20
N HIS A 131 -18.23 7.82 -10.38
CA HIS A 131 -18.37 6.50 -10.99
C HIS A 131 -17.02 6.09 -11.59
N VAL A 132 -16.45 4.98 -11.12
CA VAL A 132 -15.37 4.30 -11.83
C VAL A 132 -16.00 3.52 -12.97
N VAL A 133 -15.76 3.95 -14.21
CA VAL A 133 -16.18 3.19 -15.39
C VAL A 133 -14.98 2.37 -15.86
N ASN A 134 -14.98 1.09 -15.50
CA ASN A 134 -14.03 0.13 -16.06
C ASN A 134 -14.53 -0.29 -17.44
N PHE A 135 -13.88 0.18 -18.50
CA PHE A 135 -14.07 -0.38 -19.83
C PHE A 135 -13.25 -1.66 -19.94
N LEU A 136 -13.88 -2.76 -20.36
CA LEU A 136 -13.16 -3.97 -20.73
C LEU A 136 -12.40 -3.70 -22.04
N ASN A 137 -11.11 -3.41 -21.94
CA ASN A 137 -10.22 -3.38 -23.08
C ASN A 137 -9.23 -4.53 -22.98
N ASN A 138 -9.19 -5.39 -23.99
CA ASN A 138 -8.42 -6.63 -23.97
C ASN A 138 -6.97 -6.40 -24.41
N THR A 139 -6.18 -5.69 -23.61
CA THR A 139 -4.74 -5.57 -23.81
C THR A 139 -4.02 -5.39 -22.48
N GLY A 140 -3.95 -6.44 -21.66
CA GLY A 140 -2.92 -6.48 -20.62
C GLY A 140 -1.55 -6.44 -21.30
N LYS A 141 -0.73 -5.43 -21.03
CA LYS A 141 0.65 -5.40 -21.52
C LYS A 141 1.46 -6.37 -20.66
N VAL A 142 1.92 -7.46 -21.28
CA VAL A 142 2.83 -8.43 -20.67
C VAL A 142 4.21 -8.19 -21.24
N TYR A 143 5.16 -7.78 -20.41
CA TYR A 143 6.51 -7.45 -20.80
C TYR A 143 7.46 -8.63 -20.52
N ASP A 144 8.21 -9.00 -21.56
CA ASP A 144 9.31 -9.96 -21.45
C ASP A 144 10.69 -9.29 -21.52
N ARG A 145 10.74 -7.97 -21.72
CA ARG A 145 11.97 -7.16 -21.72
C ARG A 145 11.84 -6.02 -20.72
N LEU A 146 12.71 -5.99 -19.70
CA LEU A 146 12.64 -5.06 -18.56
C LEU A 146 14.05 -4.56 -18.17
N PRO A 147 14.21 -3.38 -17.55
CA PRO A 147 13.15 -2.46 -17.14
C PRO A 147 12.59 -1.64 -18.32
N LEU A 148 11.41 -1.08 -18.11
CA LEU A 148 10.87 -0.01 -18.96
C LEU A 148 11.63 1.30 -18.71
N LEU A 149 11.50 2.28 -19.60
CA LEU A 149 11.84 3.67 -19.29
C LEU A 149 10.65 4.34 -18.58
N PRO A 150 10.88 5.38 -17.75
CA PRO A 150 9.79 6.14 -17.16
C PRO A 150 8.80 6.66 -18.20
N SER A 151 9.28 7.07 -19.38
CA SER A 151 8.45 7.52 -20.51
C SER A 151 7.54 6.46 -21.11
N ASP A 152 7.83 5.18 -20.89
CA ASP A 152 7.05 4.05 -21.40
C ASP A 152 5.95 3.61 -20.42
N LEU A 153 5.92 4.19 -19.21
CA LEU A 153 4.89 3.90 -18.21
C LEU A 153 3.58 4.61 -18.55
N ASP A 154 2.47 3.88 -18.52
CA ASP A 154 1.11 4.42 -18.70
C ASP A 154 0.62 5.13 -17.41
N ILE A 155 1.37 6.13 -16.94
CA ILE A 155 1.04 6.91 -15.75
C ILE A 155 0.61 8.31 -16.15
N ILE A 156 -0.57 8.71 -15.68
CA ILE A 156 -1.08 10.07 -15.78
C ILE A 156 -1.04 10.71 -14.40
N ILE A 157 -0.19 11.73 -14.24
CA ILE A 157 -0.08 12.48 -12.99
C ILE A 157 -1.02 13.67 -13.03
N ILE A 158 -1.98 13.70 -12.09
CA ILE A 158 -2.85 14.85 -11.86
C ILE A 158 -2.37 15.59 -10.61
N ARG A 159 -1.88 16.82 -10.77
CA ARG A 159 -1.32 17.61 -9.65
C ARG A 159 -1.78 19.08 -9.64
N PRO A 160 -1.87 19.74 -8.48
CA PRO A 160 -2.12 21.18 -8.41
C PRO A 160 -0.98 21.98 -9.05
N ALA A 161 -1.30 23.08 -9.74
CA ALA A 161 -0.30 24.00 -10.30
C ALA A 161 0.66 24.55 -9.21
N GLY A 162 0.15 24.74 -7.98
CA GLY A 162 0.92 25.18 -6.82
C GLY A 162 1.81 24.12 -6.16
N TYR A 163 1.90 22.87 -6.63
CA TYR A 163 2.52 21.76 -5.86
C TYR A 163 3.97 22.01 -5.40
N LYS A 164 4.76 22.80 -6.16
CA LYS A 164 6.16 23.14 -5.81
C LYS A 164 6.24 24.04 -4.57
N ARG A 165 5.18 24.79 -4.28
CA ARG A 165 5.07 25.73 -3.16
C ARG A 165 4.80 25.02 -1.84
N ASP A 166 4.14 23.86 -1.86
CA ASP A 166 3.93 23.05 -0.67
C ASP A 166 5.08 22.04 -0.46
N PRO A 167 5.90 22.19 0.59
CA PRO A 167 6.98 21.26 0.89
C PRO A 167 6.52 19.82 1.13
N LYS A 168 5.31 19.62 1.68
CA LYS A 168 4.74 18.29 1.97
C LYS A 168 4.36 17.58 0.68
N MET A 169 3.60 18.24 -0.21
CA MET A 169 3.26 17.66 -1.52
C MET A 169 4.51 17.37 -2.32
N ARG A 170 5.48 18.30 -2.37
CA ARG A 170 6.75 18.09 -3.06
C ARG A 170 7.52 16.89 -2.52
N LYS A 171 7.54 16.67 -1.20
CA LYS A 171 8.18 15.49 -0.58
C LYS A 171 7.46 14.20 -0.94
N GLN A 172 6.12 14.21 -0.95
CA GLN A 172 5.31 13.05 -1.34
C GLN A 172 5.57 12.65 -2.80
N PHE A 173 5.47 13.61 -3.72
CA PHE A 173 5.80 13.40 -5.13
C PHE A 173 7.21 12.83 -5.31
N ARG A 174 8.21 13.46 -4.70
CA ARG A 174 9.59 12.96 -4.76
C ARG A 174 9.74 11.55 -4.24
N LYS A 175 8.98 11.14 -3.23
CA LYS A 175 9.04 9.77 -2.71
C LYS A 175 8.43 8.77 -3.70
N ASP A 176 7.28 9.12 -4.27
CA ASP A 176 6.50 8.19 -5.08
C ASP A 176 7.12 7.97 -6.48
N PHE A 177 7.74 9.00 -7.06
CA PHE A 177 8.36 8.94 -8.40
C PHE A 177 9.89 9.10 -8.39
N ARG A 178 10.54 8.68 -7.31
CA ARG A 178 12.01 8.53 -7.28
C ARG A 178 12.40 7.21 -7.93
N VAL A 179 13.39 7.27 -8.81
CA VAL A 179 13.99 6.11 -9.49
C VAL A 179 15.47 6.06 -9.16
N ARG A 180 15.93 4.88 -8.74
CA ARG A 180 17.32 4.56 -8.44
C ARG A 180 17.76 3.35 -9.25
N LYS A 181 18.68 3.57 -10.19
CA LYS A 181 19.23 2.52 -11.05
C LYS A 181 19.76 1.31 -10.29
N HIS A 182 20.54 1.52 -9.23
CA HIS A 182 21.16 0.43 -8.47
C HIS A 182 20.12 -0.45 -7.74
N VAL A 183 18.97 0.12 -7.33
CA VAL A 183 17.87 -0.63 -6.71
C VAL A 183 17.16 -1.48 -7.75
N VAL A 184 16.80 -0.87 -8.89
CA VAL A 184 16.16 -1.58 -10.02
C VAL A 184 17.02 -2.74 -10.49
N ARG A 185 18.34 -2.53 -10.67
CA ARG A 185 19.30 -3.57 -11.03
C ARG A 185 19.27 -4.75 -10.05
N ARG A 186 19.39 -4.46 -8.75
CA ARG A 186 19.43 -5.51 -7.71
C ARG A 186 18.16 -6.34 -7.69
N TRP A 187 16.99 -5.71 -7.88
CA TRP A 187 15.73 -6.43 -7.97
C TRP A 187 15.63 -7.31 -9.20
N LEU A 188 16.02 -6.83 -10.38
CA LEU A 188 16.00 -7.65 -11.59
C LEU A 188 16.92 -8.88 -11.47
N GLU A 189 18.12 -8.71 -10.93
CA GLU A 189 19.05 -9.82 -10.65
C GLU A 189 18.44 -10.84 -9.69
N HIS A 190 17.79 -10.37 -8.63
CA HIS A 190 17.13 -11.24 -7.66
C HIS A 190 15.95 -11.99 -8.27
N LEU A 191 15.06 -11.29 -8.97
CA LEU A 191 13.85 -11.85 -9.57
C LEU A 191 14.20 -12.90 -10.63
N LYS A 192 15.23 -12.67 -11.46
CA LYS A 192 15.69 -13.69 -12.42
C LYS A 192 16.15 -15.00 -11.79
N GLN A 193 16.69 -14.93 -10.57
CA GLN A 193 17.19 -16.10 -9.85
C GLN A 193 16.09 -16.84 -9.08
N HIS A 194 15.09 -16.13 -8.56
CA HIS A 194 14.15 -16.67 -7.57
C HIS A 194 12.68 -16.72 -8.01
N HIS A 195 12.29 -15.97 -9.05
CA HIS A 195 10.90 -15.88 -9.48
C HIS A 195 10.71 -16.51 -10.87
N GLU A 196 9.85 -17.52 -10.98
CA GLU A 196 9.65 -18.28 -12.23
C GLU A 196 9.22 -17.36 -13.38
N GLY A 197 8.25 -16.49 -13.12
CA GLY A 197 7.83 -15.46 -14.08
C GLY A 197 8.93 -14.50 -14.54
N TYR A 198 10.05 -14.34 -13.84
CA TYR A 198 11.14 -13.45 -14.24
C TYR A 198 12.34 -14.19 -14.85
N ARG A 199 12.38 -15.52 -14.77
CA ARG A 199 13.56 -16.32 -15.13
C ARG A 199 13.98 -16.13 -16.59
N THR A 200 13.00 -15.99 -17.48
CA THR A 200 13.20 -15.93 -18.94
C THR A 200 13.15 -14.52 -19.52
N ILE A 201 12.94 -13.48 -18.69
CA ILE A 201 12.88 -12.11 -19.22
C ILE A 201 14.26 -11.70 -19.77
N ASP A 202 14.23 -10.89 -20.81
CA ASP A 202 15.38 -10.16 -21.32
C ASP A 202 15.64 -8.92 -20.46
N VAL A 203 16.88 -8.75 -20.00
CA VAL A 203 17.25 -7.54 -19.25
C VAL A 203 17.70 -6.50 -20.25
N ALA A 204 16.89 -5.45 -20.42
CA ALA A 204 17.19 -4.28 -21.21
C ALA A 204 18.30 -3.46 -20.52
N TRP A 205 19.54 -3.87 -20.73
CA TRP A 205 20.72 -3.19 -20.17
C TRP A 205 20.84 -1.74 -20.64
N ASP A 206 20.46 -1.47 -21.88
CA ASP A 206 20.33 -0.15 -22.46
C ASP A 206 19.35 0.74 -21.68
N ASN A 207 18.15 0.24 -21.38
CA ASN A 207 17.16 0.97 -20.57
C ASN A 207 17.65 1.16 -19.14
N LEU A 208 18.23 0.11 -18.55
CA LEU A 208 18.76 0.15 -17.19
C LEU A 208 19.88 1.19 -17.05
N ASP A 209 20.75 1.31 -18.05
CA ASP A 209 21.84 2.28 -18.06
C ASP A 209 21.35 3.71 -18.31
N ALA A 210 20.25 3.87 -19.05
CA ALA A 210 19.57 5.15 -19.27
C ALA A 210 18.86 5.69 -18.02
N LEU A 211 18.49 4.83 -17.05
CA LEU A 211 17.88 5.28 -15.80
C LEU A 211 18.80 6.25 -15.03
N PRO A 212 18.24 7.17 -14.22
CA PRO A 212 19.04 7.99 -13.32
C PRO A 212 19.62 7.16 -12.17
N ASP A 213 20.79 7.56 -11.67
CA ASP A 213 21.41 6.89 -10.51
C ASP A 213 20.53 7.02 -9.26
N ASP A 214 19.97 8.22 -9.04
CA ASP A 214 18.96 8.55 -8.04
C ASP A 214 18.31 9.90 -8.39
N ALA A 215 17.13 9.87 -9.00
CA ALA A 215 16.43 11.10 -9.38
C ALA A 215 14.90 10.97 -9.31
N PHE A 216 14.25 12.14 -9.32
CA PHE A 216 12.80 12.27 -9.46
C PHE A 216 12.46 12.45 -10.95
N VAL A 217 11.68 11.52 -11.51
CA VAL A 217 11.44 11.41 -12.96
C VAL A 217 10.10 12.02 -13.42
N ASP A 218 9.70 13.16 -12.84
CA ASP A 218 8.40 13.74 -13.17
C ASP A 218 8.29 14.26 -14.60
N ASN A 219 9.39 14.74 -15.18
CA ASN A 219 9.41 15.26 -16.55
C ASN A 219 9.28 14.20 -17.64
N GLU A 220 9.44 12.92 -17.29
CA GLU A 220 9.34 11.80 -18.23
C GLU A 220 7.91 11.21 -18.26
N LEU A 221 7.02 11.68 -17.40
CA LEU A 221 5.65 11.19 -17.25
C LEU A 221 4.63 12.21 -17.79
N ILE A 222 3.45 11.73 -18.17
CA ILE A 222 2.35 12.59 -18.62
C ILE A 222 1.80 13.36 -17.41
N ILE A 223 1.92 14.69 -17.43
CA ILE A 223 1.45 15.56 -16.34
C ILE A 223 0.26 16.40 -16.80
N HIS A 224 -0.82 16.36 -16.03
CA HIS A 224 -1.92 17.32 -16.09
C HIS A 224 -1.93 18.19 -14.83
N GLU A 225 -1.78 19.49 -15.03
CA GLU A 225 -1.88 20.49 -13.96
C GLU A 225 -3.31 20.99 -13.83
N ILE A 226 -3.84 20.96 -12.60
CA ILE A 226 -5.15 21.54 -12.28
C ILE A 226 -4.91 22.92 -11.68
N ALA A 227 -5.66 23.91 -12.16
CA ALA A 227 -5.63 25.26 -11.60
C ALA A 227 -6.07 25.25 -10.13
N ASP A 228 -5.44 26.08 -9.30
CA ASP A 228 -5.88 26.26 -7.92
C ASP A 228 -7.26 26.98 -7.96
N GLU A 229 -8.32 26.35 -7.42
CA GLU A 229 -9.62 27.00 -7.16
C GLU A 229 -9.55 27.94 -5.95
#